data_AF-A0A816DDT5-F1
#
_entry.id   AF-A0A816DDT5-F1
#
_cell.length_a   1.000
_cell.length_b   1.000
_cell.length_c   1.000
_cell.angle_alpha   90.00
_cell.angle_beta   90.00
_cell.angle_gamma   90.00
#
_symmetry.space_group_name_H-M   'P 1'
#
loop_
_entity.id
_entity.type
_entity.pdbx_description
1 polymer ?
#
loop_
_entity_poly.entity_id
_entity_poly.type
_entity_poly.pdbx_seq_one_letter_code
_entity_poly.pdbx_strand_id
1 'polypeptide(L)'
;ESGRLEDYLLYFNYDMLASPNPNFGISDSVQVPSGTPDHAVYATDRITDLFQQWFKEQKLPWTESGVGGGSDFVPFLTSGIAVGGVNTGAGGIKSPDERDQYAALMGTGNAGIANAPYDSCYHQQCDRITNVNPSAYEKVVKAAAYAIEHVGRLDGLEKWLYPQGRAKTPKLLDRKQLYNMHNDTNLF
;
A
#
# COMPACT_ATOMS: atom_id res chain seq x y z
N GLU A 1 26.35 -2.30 -16.04
CA GLU A 1 25.61 -3.54 -15.75
C GLU A 1 24.15 -3.19 -15.58
N SER A 2 23.24 -3.84 -16.30
CA SER A 2 21.84 -3.87 -15.89
C SER A 2 21.86 -4.52 -14.52
N GLY A 3 21.60 -3.75 -13.45
CA GLY A 3 21.50 -4.32 -12.10
C GLY A 3 20.46 -5.44 -12.09
N ARG A 4 20.51 -6.32 -11.10
CA ARG A 4 19.64 -7.50 -10.94
C ARG A 4 18.15 -7.17 -10.69
N LEU A 5 17.59 -6.15 -11.33
CA LEU A 5 16.19 -5.74 -11.16
C LEU A 5 15.23 -6.84 -11.60
N GLU A 6 15.63 -7.60 -12.61
CA GLU A 6 14.97 -8.79 -13.08
C GLU A 6 14.96 -9.94 -12.06
N ASP A 7 15.69 -9.87 -10.95
CA ASP A 7 15.57 -10.89 -9.89
C ASP A 7 14.43 -10.59 -8.91
N TYR A 8 13.92 -9.35 -8.89
CA TYR A 8 12.84 -8.95 -7.99
C TYR A 8 11.49 -9.11 -8.69
N LEU A 9 10.60 -9.89 -8.07
CA LEU A 9 9.25 -10.15 -8.58
C LEU A 9 8.21 -9.19 -8.01
N LEU A 10 8.37 -8.78 -6.75
CA LEU A 10 7.47 -7.87 -6.07
C LEU A 10 8.19 -7.07 -4.99
N TYR A 11 7.60 -5.95 -4.60
CA TYR A 11 8.03 -5.10 -3.50
C TYR A 11 6.85 -4.78 -2.59
N PHE A 12 6.97 -5.13 -1.30
CA PHE A 12 6.00 -4.68 -0.31
C PHE A 12 6.48 -3.39 0.34
N ASN A 13 5.60 -2.40 0.36
CA ASN A 13 5.80 -1.12 1.02
C ASN A 13 4.94 -1.05 2.28
N TYR A 14 5.55 -0.67 3.40
CA TYR A 14 4.86 -0.51 4.69
C TYR A 14 5.22 0.84 5.29
N ASP A 15 4.44 1.86 4.92
CA ASP A 15 4.62 3.23 5.39
C ASP A 15 3.39 3.66 6.16
N MET A 16 3.61 4.24 7.35
CA MET A 16 2.60 4.58 8.35
C MET A 16 1.64 3.42 8.69
N LEU A 17 2.04 2.56 9.62
CA LEU A 17 1.25 1.38 10.04
C LEU A 17 0.46 1.56 11.35
N ALA A 18 0.51 2.71 12.00
CA ALA A 18 0.01 2.86 13.38
C ALA A 18 -0.71 4.18 13.68
N SER A 19 -1.31 4.83 12.70
CA SER A 19 -1.96 6.14 12.84
C SER A 19 -3.02 6.13 13.96
N PRO A 20 -3.09 7.17 14.82
CA PRO A 20 -4.00 7.20 15.97
C PRO A 20 -5.48 6.99 15.63
N ASN A 21 -5.93 7.55 14.51
CA ASN A 21 -7.29 7.48 13.99
C ASN A 21 -7.29 6.69 12.67
N PRO A 22 -7.07 5.37 12.70
CA PRO A 22 -6.57 4.61 11.56
C PRO A 22 -7.55 4.58 10.38
N ASN A 23 -7.04 4.74 9.16
CA ASN A 23 -7.57 4.06 7.98
C ASN A 23 -7.02 2.61 7.94
N PHE A 24 -7.58 1.73 7.12
CA PHE A 24 -6.97 0.46 6.74
C PHE A 24 -6.83 0.47 5.22
N GLY A 25 -5.83 1.22 4.75
CA GLY A 25 -5.55 1.37 3.33
C GLY A 25 -4.85 0.14 2.77
N ILE A 26 -5.31 -0.32 1.61
CA ILE A 26 -4.66 -1.35 0.80
C ILE A 26 -4.12 -0.67 -0.46
N SER A 27 -2.84 -0.88 -0.75
CA SER A 27 -2.24 -0.40 -2.00
C SER A 27 -2.96 -0.99 -3.21
N ASP A 28 -3.49 -0.14 -4.09
CA ASP A 28 -4.15 -0.53 -5.34
C ASP A 28 -3.34 -0.07 -6.58
N SER A 29 -3.81 -0.41 -7.79
CA SER A 29 -3.21 0.07 -9.05
C SER A 29 -4.13 1.00 -9.87
N VAL A 30 -5.17 1.56 -9.26
CA VAL A 30 -6.10 2.49 -9.90
C VAL A 30 -5.39 3.79 -10.29
N GLN A 31 -4.51 4.28 -9.41
CA GLN A 31 -3.65 5.42 -9.67
C GLN A 31 -2.19 4.97 -9.63
N VAL A 32 -1.54 4.96 -10.80
CA VAL A 32 -0.12 4.58 -10.96
C VAL A 32 0.65 5.66 -11.71
N PRO A 33 1.97 5.76 -11.52
CA PRO A 33 2.79 6.70 -12.25
C PRO A 33 2.73 6.49 -13.77
N SER A 34 2.83 7.57 -14.54
CA SER A 34 2.84 7.50 -16.00
C SER A 34 3.98 6.62 -16.52
N GLY A 35 3.68 5.76 -17.49
CA GLY A 35 4.64 4.81 -18.07
C GLY A 35 4.88 3.55 -17.23
N THR A 36 4.10 3.34 -16.17
CA THR A 36 4.04 2.04 -15.47
C THR A 36 3.65 0.94 -16.46
N PRO A 37 4.43 -0.16 -16.56
CA PRO A 37 4.09 -1.25 -17.46
C PRO A 37 2.80 -1.98 -17.05
N ASP A 38 1.92 -2.30 -18.02
CA ASP A 38 0.64 -2.98 -17.79
C ASP A 38 0.77 -4.29 -16.99
N HIS A 39 1.86 -5.04 -17.20
CA HIS A 39 2.10 -6.28 -16.46
C HIS A 39 2.35 -6.04 -14.97
N ALA A 40 2.89 -4.89 -14.58
CA ALA A 40 3.11 -4.52 -13.19
C ALA A 40 1.83 -4.01 -12.52
N VAL A 41 0.97 -3.29 -13.27
CA VAL A 41 -0.40 -2.94 -12.85
C VAL A 41 -1.19 -4.21 -12.53
N TYR A 42 -1.24 -5.14 -13.49
CA TYR A 42 -1.94 -6.42 -13.32
C TYR A 42 -1.41 -7.25 -12.14
N ALA A 43 -0.09 -7.32 -11.97
CA ALA A 43 0.51 -8.05 -10.87
C ALA A 43 0.27 -7.37 -9.50
N THR A 44 0.21 -6.03 -9.48
CA THR A 44 -0.17 -5.25 -8.29
C THR A 44 -1.61 -5.53 -7.89
N ASP A 45 -2.55 -5.56 -8.85
CA ASP A 45 -3.96 -5.90 -8.56
C ASP A 45 -4.13 -7.27 -7.91
N ARG A 46 -3.34 -8.27 -8.32
CA ARG A 46 -3.35 -9.59 -7.68
C ARG A 46 -2.93 -9.54 -6.21
N ILE A 47 -1.98 -8.66 -5.88
CA ILE A 47 -1.54 -8.44 -4.50
C ILE A 47 -2.61 -7.65 -3.72
N THR A 48 -3.24 -6.66 -4.35
CA THR A 48 -4.39 -5.94 -3.80
C THR A 48 -5.51 -6.90 -3.41
N ASP A 49 -5.90 -7.80 -4.32
CA ASP A 49 -6.93 -8.82 -4.09
C ASP A 49 -6.60 -9.72 -2.89
N LEU A 50 -5.33 -10.10 -2.74
CA LEU A 50 -4.86 -10.91 -1.62
C LEU A 50 -5.08 -10.20 -0.27
N PHE A 51 -4.78 -8.90 -0.19
CA PHE A 51 -5.06 -8.11 1.01
C PHE A 51 -6.57 -7.92 1.22
N GLN A 52 -7.33 -7.58 0.18
CA GLN A 52 -8.78 -7.39 0.28
C GLN A 52 -9.48 -8.66 0.80
N GLN A 53 -9.05 -9.82 0.30
CA GLN A 53 -9.53 -11.11 0.79
C GLN A 53 -9.23 -11.28 2.28
N TRP A 54 -8.00 -10.98 2.72
CA TRP A 54 -7.63 -11.08 4.13
C TRP A 54 -8.48 -10.17 5.02
N PHE A 55 -8.64 -8.89 4.69
CA PHE A 55 -9.45 -7.96 5.47
C PHE A 55 -10.92 -8.40 5.53
N LYS A 56 -11.46 -8.90 4.41
CA LYS A 56 -12.82 -9.45 4.34
C LYS A 56 -12.98 -10.67 5.26
N GLU A 57 -12.04 -11.61 5.25
CA GLU A 57 -12.06 -12.80 6.12
C GLU A 57 -11.95 -12.43 7.60
N GLN A 58 -11.14 -11.41 7.92
CA GLN A 58 -11.02 -10.88 9.29
C GLN A 58 -12.20 -9.98 9.70
N LYS A 59 -13.16 -9.72 8.80
CA LYS A 59 -14.29 -8.79 9.00
C LYS A 59 -13.82 -7.40 9.39
N LEU A 60 -12.72 -6.95 8.78
CA LEU A 60 -12.16 -5.63 8.98
C LEU A 60 -12.56 -4.71 7.81
N PRO A 61 -12.80 -3.41 8.07
CA PRO A 61 -12.95 -2.44 7.01
C PRO A 61 -11.62 -2.26 6.28
N TRP A 62 -11.70 -1.83 5.03
CA TRP A 62 -10.55 -1.44 4.23
C TRP A 62 -10.96 -0.39 3.21
N THR A 63 -9.99 0.38 2.72
CA THR A 63 -10.14 1.24 1.55
C THR A 63 -9.00 0.98 0.58
N GLU A 64 -9.23 1.25 -0.69
CA GLU A 64 -8.17 1.37 -1.68
C GLU A 64 -7.35 2.64 -1.42
N SER A 65 -6.04 2.54 -1.63
CA SER A 65 -5.04 3.58 -1.46
C SER A 65 -4.10 3.52 -2.66
N GLY A 66 -4.26 4.46 -3.59
CA GLY A 66 -3.49 4.48 -4.83
C GLY A 66 -1.97 4.48 -4.59
N VAL A 67 -1.25 3.87 -5.53
CA VAL A 67 0.23 3.83 -5.56
C VAL A 67 0.81 4.86 -6.53
N GLY A 68 0.14 6.00 -6.68
CA GLY A 68 0.54 7.06 -7.59
C GLY A 68 1.82 7.77 -7.13
N GLY A 69 1.97 8.01 -5.83
CA GLY A 69 3.09 8.80 -5.30
C GLY A 69 3.16 8.78 -3.78
N GLY A 70 4.20 9.41 -3.23
CA GLY A 70 4.29 9.68 -1.79
C GLY A 70 4.89 8.59 -0.91
N SER A 71 5.44 7.53 -1.49
CA SER A 71 6.11 6.45 -0.76
C SER A 71 7.12 5.72 -1.67
N ASP A 72 7.84 4.74 -1.12
CA ASP A 72 8.93 4.02 -1.79
C ASP A 72 8.51 3.03 -2.88
N PHE A 73 7.21 2.82 -3.14
CA PHE A 73 6.75 1.89 -4.20
C PHE A 73 6.99 2.42 -5.62
N VAL A 74 7.10 3.74 -5.81
CA VAL A 74 7.13 4.37 -7.15
C VAL A 74 8.27 3.86 -8.04
N PRO A 75 9.53 3.78 -7.57
CA PRO A 75 10.64 3.31 -8.40
C PRO A 75 10.52 1.83 -8.81
N PHE A 76 9.90 0.99 -7.96
CA PHE A 76 9.70 -0.43 -8.25
C PHE A 76 8.62 -0.61 -9.31
N LEU A 77 7.47 0.02 -9.09
CA LEU A 77 6.32 -0.08 -9.99
C LEU A 77 6.65 0.38 -11.41
N THR A 78 7.34 1.51 -11.51
CA THR A 78 7.79 2.08 -12.79
C THR A 78 8.85 1.25 -13.49
N SER A 79 9.60 0.45 -12.74
CA SER A 79 10.56 -0.52 -13.27
C SER A 79 9.90 -1.85 -13.68
N GLY A 80 8.57 -2.00 -13.53
CA GLY A 80 7.84 -3.21 -13.89
C GLY A 80 7.73 -4.25 -12.76
N ILE A 81 8.16 -3.90 -11.54
CA ILE A 81 8.09 -4.77 -10.37
C ILE A 81 6.73 -4.54 -9.70
N ALA A 82 6.00 -5.62 -9.42
CA ALA A 82 4.71 -5.53 -8.75
C ALA A 82 4.88 -4.90 -7.36
N VAL A 83 3.92 -4.10 -6.92
CA VAL A 83 3.96 -3.52 -5.57
C VAL A 83 2.75 -3.95 -4.77
N GLY A 84 2.83 -3.80 -3.46
CA GLY A 84 1.69 -3.97 -2.58
C GLY A 84 2.01 -3.47 -1.20
N GLY A 85 1.01 -3.42 -0.34
CA GLY A 85 1.21 -2.87 0.99
C GLY A 85 -0.10 -2.54 1.67
N VAL A 86 0.05 -2.17 2.93
CA VAL A 86 -1.02 -1.66 3.76
C VAL A 86 -0.52 -0.43 4.51
N ASN A 87 -1.41 0.48 4.83
CA ASN A 87 -1.13 1.66 5.63
C ASN A 87 -2.32 1.99 6.53
N THR A 88 -2.12 2.92 7.46
CA THR A 88 -3.16 3.42 8.35
C THR A 88 -3.55 4.88 8.13
N GLY A 89 -3.16 5.45 6.99
CA GLY A 89 -3.45 6.82 6.60
C GLY A 89 -2.55 7.87 7.26
N ALA A 90 -2.47 9.05 6.66
CA ALA A 90 -1.64 10.18 7.10
C ALA A 90 -2.48 11.40 7.49
N GLY A 91 -2.23 12.57 6.89
CA GLY A 91 -3.02 13.78 7.13
C GLY A 91 -4.45 13.79 6.52
N GLY A 92 -4.85 12.74 5.79
CA GLY A 92 -6.19 12.62 5.22
C GLY A 92 -7.28 12.58 6.29
N ILE A 93 -8.48 13.09 5.99
CA ILE A 93 -9.59 13.21 6.94
C ILE A 93 -10.50 11.99 6.88
N LYS A 94 -10.72 11.34 8.03
CA LYS A 94 -11.71 10.28 8.18
C LYS A 94 -13.12 10.84 7.99
N SER A 95 -13.86 10.31 7.04
CA SER A 95 -15.23 10.77 6.78
C SER A 95 -16.22 10.21 7.81
N PRO A 96 -17.41 10.83 7.98
CA PRO A 96 -18.48 10.25 8.80
C PRO A 96 -18.88 8.85 8.34
N ASP A 97 -19.02 8.63 7.03
CA ASP A 97 -19.40 7.34 6.44
C ASP A 97 -18.35 6.26 6.72
N GLU A 98 -17.07 6.59 6.57
CA GLU A 98 -15.98 5.68 6.90
C GLU A 98 -15.98 5.32 8.38
N ARG A 99 -16.13 6.32 9.27
CA ARG A 99 -16.28 6.06 10.72
C ARG A 99 -17.46 5.14 11.00
N ASP A 100 -18.61 5.34 10.35
CA ASP A 100 -19.79 4.51 10.55
C ASP A 100 -19.61 3.07 10.03
N GLN A 101 -18.92 2.89 8.90
CA GLN A 101 -18.50 1.56 8.43
C GLN A 101 -17.59 0.86 9.44
N TYR A 102 -16.63 1.58 10.02
CA TYR A 102 -15.70 1.03 11.01
C TYR A 102 -16.44 0.67 12.30
N ALA A 103 -17.41 1.49 12.72
CA ALA A 103 -18.26 1.20 13.87
C ALA A 103 -19.08 -0.09 13.66
N ALA A 104 -19.60 -0.31 12.45
CA ALA A 104 -20.38 -1.51 12.12
C ALA A 104 -19.54 -2.80 12.15
N LEU A 105 -18.26 -2.72 11.78
CA LEU A 105 -17.37 -3.89 11.69
C LEU A 105 -16.55 -4.15 12.96
N MET A 106 -16.09 -3.10 13.65
CA MET A 106 -15.16 -3.20 14.78
C MET A 106 -15.73 -2.67 16.10
N GLY A 107 -16.96 -2.16 16.10
CA GLY A 107 -17.60 -1.51 17.24
C GLY A 107 -17.26 -0.03 17.35
N THR A 108 -18.15 0.75 17.98
CA THR A 108 -18.05 2.22 18.09
C THR A 108 -16.77 2.71 18.76
N GLY A 109 -16.20 1.93 19.69
CA GLY A 109 -14.94 2.26 20.36
C GLY A 109 -13.70 2.16 19.46
N ASN A 110 -13.78 1.46 18.33
CA ASN A 110 -12.69 1.30 17.36
C ASN A 110 -12.95 2.03 16.04
N ALA A 111 -14.03 2.82 15.96
CA ALA A 111 -14.46 3.49 14.75
C ALA A 111 -13.56 4.67 14.35
N GLY A 112 -12.77 5.18 15.29
CA GLY A 112 -12.05 6.44 15.14
C GLY A 112 -12.97 7.64 15.28
N ILE A 113 -12.47 8.80 14.86
CA ILE A 113 -13.13 10.11 14.98
C ILE A 113 -13.40 10.63 13.58
N ALA A 114 -14.67 10.87 13.26
CA ALA A 114 -15.08 11.50 12.01
C ALA A 114 -14.63 12.97 11.96
N ASN A 115 -14.36 13.48 10.76
CA ASN A 115 -13.88 14.84 10.49
C ASN A 115 -12.54 15.18 11.19
N ALA A 116 -11.75 14.16 11.52
CA ALA A 116 -10.40 14.30 12.07
C ALA A 116 -9.39 13.59 11.14
N PRO A 117 -8.13 14.06 11.09
CA PRO A 117 -7.10 13.39 10.31
C PRO A 117 -6.86 11.97 10.81
N TYR A 118 -6.35 11.09 9.96
CA TYR A 118 -5.92 9.76 10.38
C TYR A 118 -4.73 9.84 11.35
N ASP A 119 -3.81 10.77 11.06
CA ASP A 119 -2.70 11.15 11.93
C ASP A 119 -2.60 12.69 12.02
N SER A 120 -2.96 13.25 13.18
CA SER A 120 -2.85 14.70 13.43
C SER A 120 -1.41 15.18 13.63
N CYS A 121 -0.47 14.25 13.81
CA CYS A 121 0.95 14.52 14.00
C CYS A 121 1.80 14.17 12.77
N TYR A 122 1.20 13.79 11.63
CA TYR A 122 1.95 13.52 10.40
C TYR A 122 2.89 14.68 10.04
N HIS A 123 4.20 14.38 9.95
CA HIS A 123 5.29 15.36 9.75
C HIS A 123 5.36 16.50 10.80
N GLN A 124 4.84 16.28 12.01
CA GLN A 124 4.89 17.22 13.13
C GLN A 124 5.80 16.72 14.25
N GLN A 125 6.23 17.62 15.14
CA GLN A 125 7.10 17.27 16.29
C GLN A 125 6.44 16.33 17.32
N CYS A 126 5.11 16.19 17.26
CA CYS A 126 4.35 15.29 18.12
C CYS A 126 4.29 13.85 17.61
N ASP A 127 4.82 13.56 16.40
CA ASP A 127 4.97 12.19 15.91
C ASP A 127 6.06 11.46 16.72
N ARG A 128 5.61 10.67 17.67
CA ARG A 128 6.41 10.02 18.71
C ARG A 128 5.81 8.64 18.98
N ILE A 129 6.50 7.84 19.79
CA ILE A 129 5.99 6.51 20.21
C ILE A 129 4.64 6.57 20.95
N THR A 130 4.21 7.75 21.42
CA THR A 130 2.90 7.98 22.03
C THR A 130 1.79 8.28 21.01
N ASN A 131 2.13 8.53 19.74
CA ASN A 131 1.22 8.83 18.64
C ASN A 131 0.90 7.57 17.82
N VAL A 132 0.65 6.44 18.50
CA VAL A 132 0.43 5.16 17.85
C VAL A 132 -0.87 4.52 18.33
N ASN A 133 -1.56 3.83 17.43
CA ASN A 133 -2.69 2.96 17.74
C ASN A 133 -2.24 1.49 17.66
N PRO A 134 -1.95 0.83 18.81
CA PRO A 134 -1.45 -0.55 18.82
C PRO A 134 -2.44 -1.55 18.21
N SER A 135 -3.75 -1.30 18.36
CA SER A 135 -4.81 -2.16 17.84
C SER A 135 -4.90 -2.09 16.31
N ALA A 136 -4.65 -0.92 15.73
CA ALA A 136 -4.55 -0.76 14.28
C ALA A 136 -3.28 -1.41 13.75
N TYR A 137 -2.14 -1.14 14.39
CA TYR A 137 -0.85 -1.72 14.07
C TYR A 137 -0.88 -3.24 14.04
N GLU A 138 -1.45 -3.88 15.06
CA GLU A 138 -1.58 -5.33 15.12
C GLU A 138 -2.35 -5.90 13.92
N LYS A 139 -3.44 -5.23 13.49
CA LYS A 139 -4.24 -5.68 12.35
C LYS A 139 -3.44 -5.58 11.04
N VAL A 140 -2.84 -4.43 10.75
CA VAL A 140 -2.11 -4.26 9.48
C VAL A 140 -0.83 -5.09 9.43
N VAL A 141 -0.14 -5.32 10.55
CA VAL A 141 1.03 -6.20 10.60
C VAL A 141 0.64 -7.66 10.38
N LYS A 142 -0.52 -8.10 10.87
CA LYS A 142 -1.04 -9.45 10.55
C LYS A 142 -1.39 -9.57 9.06
N ALA A 143 -1.95 -8.52 8.45
CA ALA A 143 -2.18 -8.49 7.00
C ALA A 143 -0.86 -8.61 6.22
N ALA A 144 0.15 -7.83 6.62
CA ALA A 144 1.48 -7.85 6.03
C ALA A 144 2.12 -9.25 6.15
N ALA A 145 2.10 -9.83 7.34
CA ALA A 145 2.63 -11.17 7.59
C ALA A 145 1.92 -12.24 6.75
N TYR A 146 0.59 -12.18 6.66
CA TYR A 146 -0.21 -13.06 5.82
C TYR A 146 0.20 -12.97 4.35
N ALA A 147 0.31 -11.76 3.79
CA ALA A 147 0.68 -11.58 2.40
C ALA A 147 2.09 -12.12 2.11
N ILE A 148 3.07 -11.79 2.97
CA ILE A 148 4.45 -12.30 2.86
C ILE A 148 4.49 -13.82 2.92
N GLU A 149 3.78 -14.43 3.87
CA GLU A 149 3.70 -15.88 4.02
C GLU A 149 3.04 -16.54 2.81
N HIS A 150 1.95 -15.96 2.30
CA HIS A 150 1.23 -16.48 1.14
C HIS A 150 2.13 -16.49 -0.10
N VAL A 151 2.74 -15.36 -0.46
CA VAL A 151 3.58 -15.29 -1.65
C VAL A 151 4.89 -16.07 -1.47
N GLY A 152 5.43 -16.13 -0.25
CA GLY A 152 6.65 -16.87 0.05
C GLY A 152 6.49 -18.40 -0.03
N ARG A 153 5.26 -18.91 0.07
CA ARG A 153 4.95 -20.34 -0.08
C ARG A 153 4.36 -20.69 -1.45
N LEU A 154 4.13 -19.69 -2.29
CA LEU A 154 3.46 -19.92 -3.57
C LEU A 154 4.42 -20.52 -4.59
N ASP A 155 4.20 -21.78 -4.92
CA ASP A 155 4.90 -22.43 -6.03
C ASP A 155 4.60 -21.70 -7.34
N GLY A 156 5.64 -21.21 -8.00
CA GLY A 156 5.49 -20.47 -9.25
C GLY A 156 4.98 -19.03 -9.07
N LEU A 157 5.41 -18.33 -8.02
CA LEU A 157 5.10 -16.92 -7.76
C LEU A 157 5.19 -16.01 -9.00
N GLU A 158 6.25 -16.14 -9.81
CA GLU A 158 6.39 -15.34 -11.03
C GLU A 158 5.24 -15.56 -12.01
N LYS A 159 4.80 -16.82 -12.21
CA LYS A 159 3.67 -17.15 -13.08
C LYS A 159 2.34 -16.67 -12.50
N TRP A 160 2.21 -16.67 -11.17
CA TRP A 160 1.02 -16.15 -10.52
C TRP A 160 0.90 -14.63 -10.67
N LEU A 161 2.00 -13.89 -10.45
CA LEU A 161 2.05 -12.43 -10.64
C LEU A 161 1.92 -12.05 -12.12
N TYR A 162 2.67 -12.75 -12.97
CA TYR A 162 2.86 -12.41 -14.38
C TYR A 162 2.48 -13.58 -15.29
N PRO A 163 1.18 -13.96 -15.37
CA PRO A 163 0.74 -15.13 -16.12
C PRO A 163 1.00 -15.03 -17.63
N GLN A 164 1.13 -13.81 -18.15
CA GLN A 164 1.49 -13.53 -19.56
C GLN A 164 2.99 -13.20 -19.73
N GLY A 165 3.79 -13.36 -18.67
CA GLY A 165 5.17 -12.94 -18.59
C GLY A 165 5.34 -11.46 -18.23
N ARG A 166 6.59 -11.07 -17.96
CA ARG A 166 7.00 -9.69 -17.66
C ARG A 166 8.19 -9.26 -18.52
N ALA A 167 8.45 -7.96 -18.59
CA ALA A 167 9.60 -7.44 -19.32
C ALA A 167 10.91 -7.93 -18.68
N LYS A 168 11.82 -8.48 -19.49
CA LYS A 168 13.14 -8.98 -19.03
C LYS A 168 14.20 -7.89 -18.90
N THR A 169 13.91 -6.68 -19.37
CA THR A 169 14.80 -5.53 -19.28
C THR A 169 14.03 -4.38 -18.61
N PRO A 170 13.99 -4.34 -17.27
CA PRO A 170 13.40 -3.24 -16.52
C PRO A 170 13.99 -1.90 -16.99
N LYS A 171 13.12 -0.90 -17.20
CA LYS A 171 13.59 0.44 -17.55
C LYS A 171 14.12 1.10 -16.27
N LEU A 172 15.43 1.15 -16.13
CA LEU A 172 16.08 1.94 -15.09
C LEU A 172 15.79 3.42 -15.34
N LEU A 173 15.04 4.04 -14.43
CA LEU A 173 14.87 5.48 -14.42
C LEU A 173 16.17 6.15 -13.98
N ASP A 174 16.55 7.23 -14.66
CA ASP A 174 17.66 8.05 -14.23
C ASP A 174 17.29 8.89 -12.98
N ARG A 175 18.30 9.45 -12.32
CA ARG A 175 18.11 10.24 -11.09
C ARG A 175 17.16 11.43 -11.28
N LYS A 176 17.14 12.03 -12.47
CA LYS A 176 16.30 13.19 -12.79
C LYS A 176 14.85 12.75 -13.01
N GLN A 177 14.64 11.61 -13.66
CA GLN A 177 13.33 10.98 -13.81
C GLN A 177 12.75 10.62 -12.45
N LEU A 178 13.50 9.95 -11.58
CA LEU A 178 13.08 9.63 -10.21
C LEU A 178 12.72 10.88 -9.40
N TYR A 179 13.55 11.94 -9.48
CA TYR A 179 13.28 13.20 -8.78
C TYR A 179 12.03 13.92 -9.30
N ASN A 180 11.79 13.90 -10.60
CA ASN A 180 10.63 14.57 -11.19
C ASN A 180 9.32 13.83 -10.91
N MET A 181 9.35 12.50 -10.81
CA MET A 181 8.17 11.70 -10.48
C MET A 181 7.67 11.93 -9.07
N HIS A 182 8.59 12.17 -8.11
CA HIS A 182 8.20 12.57 -6.76
C HIS A 182 7.46 13.93 -6.73
N ASN A 183 7.69 14.79 -7.72
CA ASN A 183 7.11 16.12 -7.82
C ASN A 183 5.92 16.22 -8.80
N ASP A 184 5.44 15.10 -9.35
CA ASP A 184 4.26 15.10 -10.22
C ASP A 184 2.99 15.25 -9.37
N THR A 185 2.42 16.46 -9.39
CA THR A 185 1.23 16.81 -8.61
C THR A 185 -0.05 16.10 -9.08
N ASN A 186 -0.02 15.38 -10.21
CA ASN A 186 -1.17 14.58 -10.66
C ASN A 186 -1.27 13.22 -9.94
N LEU A 187 -0.29 12.90 -9.09
CA LEU A 187 -0.19 11.65 -8.35
C LEU A 187 -0.54 11.80 -6.85
N PHE A 188 -1.00 12.99 -6.43
CA PHE A 188 -1.32 13.37 -5.04
C PHE A 188 -2.68 14.04 -4.92
#